data_AF-A0A3D2UYI4-F1
#
_entry.id   AF-A0A3D2UYI4-F1
#
_cell.length_a   1.000
_cell.length_b   1.000
_cell.length_c   1.000
_cell.angle_alpha   90.00
_cell.angle_beta   90.00
_cell.angle_gamma   90.00
#
_symmetry.space_group_name_H-M   'P 1'
#
loop_
_entity.id
_entity.type
_entity.pdbx_description
1 polymer ?
#
loop_
_entity_poly.entity_id
_entity_poly.type
_entity_poly.pdbx_seq_one_letter_code
_entity_poly.pdbx_strand_id
1 'polypeptide(L)'
;MKITRYLVLAFLGVMSLSACKLDLSSKINIGDLNRVALSQERGVTGRGAIKLEVGSMDHCHKESRFFASVLESHFQGFNILPCEQVGLESYFVAGFQIPILHSARDWPEKSNSLIAIKAVRSSQIGGVDVDLLLNPARFRTINKAIEAKYFQKFDFARSRIAIRLKNDQLTYHDVLASDVFANGLPVVGLKAFGLKPGTHLKIELSDVQREFFSLYSHVPLFKLILSI
;
A
#
# COMPACT_ATOMS: atom_id res chain seq x y z
N MET A 1 30.71 0.96 41.17
CA MET A 1 30.91 0.88 39.70
C MET A 1 30.02 -0.14 38.96
N LYS A 2 29.17 -0.96 39.60
CA LYS A 2 28.25 -1.88 38.89
C LYS A 2 26.95 -1.23 38.40
N ILE A 3 26.40 -0.27 39.15
CA ILE A 3 25.11 0.38 38.86
C ILE A 3 25.15 1.19 37.55
N THR A 4 26.28 1.85 37.25
CA THR A 4 26.47 2.63 36.02
C THR A 4 26.45 1.79 34.75
N ARG A 5 26.85 0.51 34.81
CA ARG A 5 26.81 -0.41 33.66
C ARG A 5 25.38 -0.84 33.31
N TYR A 6 24.53 -1.07 34.30
CA TYR A 6 23.12 -1.44 34.06
C TYR A 6 22.30 -0.26 33.53
N LEU A 7 22.60 0.96 33.97
CA LEU A 7 21.95 2.18 33.46
C LEU A 7 22.30 2.45 31.99
N VAL A 8 23.54 2.19 31.57
CA VAL A 8 23.97 2.32 30.17
C VAL A 8 23.35 1.22 29.29
N LEU A 9 23.21 -0.01 29.79
CA LEU A 9 22.51 -1.09 29.06
C LEU A 9 21.01 -0.85 28.92
N ALA A 10 20.35 -0.29 29.94
CA ALA A 10 18.95 0.11 29.87
C ALA A 10 18.75 1.26 28.86
N PHE A 11 19.67 2.21 28.80
CA PHE A 11 19.61 3.34 27.86
C PHE A 11 19.87 2.93 26.40
N LEU A 12 20.77 1.96 26.16
CA LEU A 12 20.97 1.36 24.83
C LEU A 12 19.78 0.51 24.38
N GLY A 13 19.03 -0.11 25.30
CA GLY A 13 17.82 -0.86 24.99
C GLY A 13 16.65 0.01 24.52
N VAL A 14 16.54 1.23 25.03
CA VAL A 14 15.42 2.16 24.72
C VAL A 14 15.57 2.82 23.35
N MET A 15 16.79 2.98 22.84
CA MET A 15 17.05 3.55 21.50
C MET A 15 16.72 2.60 20.34
N SER A 16 16.32 1.35 20.62
CA SER A 16 16.03 0.33 19.61
C SER A 16 14.55 0.21 19.23
N LEU A 17 13.66 1.08 19.71
CA LEU A 17 12.21 0.85 19.66
C LEU A 17 11.45 1.95 18.92
N SER A 18 11.51 1.90 17.59
CA SER A 18 10.35 2.11 16.73
C SER A 18 10.78 1.80 15.30
N ALA A 19 10.31 0.70 14.72
CA ALA A 19 10.38 0.58 13.27
C ALA A 19 9.48 1.67 12.68
N CYS A 20 9.95 2.41 11.67
CA CYS A 20 9.11 3.37 10.94
C CYS A 20 7.80 2.71 10.50
N LYS A 21 6.68 3.08 11.13
CA LYS A 21 5.36 2.64 10.70
C LYS A 21 5.07 3.25 9.34
N LEU A 22 4.82 2.37 8.38
CA LEU A 22 4.47 2.73 7.01
C LEU A 22 2.98 2.43 6.80
N ASP A 23 2.24 3.44 6.35
CA ASP A 23 0.84 3.29 5.93
C ASP A 23 0.75 3.52 4.43
N LEU A 24 0.40 2.47 3.70
CA LEU A 24 0.16 2.48 2.29
C LEU A 24 -1.35 2.46 2.05
N SER A 25 -1.86 3.50 1.40
CA SER A 25 -3.26 3.58 1.05
C SER A 25 -3.46 3.82 -0.43
N SER A 26 -4.54 3.29 -1.00
CA SER A 26 -4.91 3.55 -2.39
C SER A 26 -6.40 3.88 -2.54
N LYS A 27 -6.72 4.60 -3.62
CA LYS A 27 -8.07 4.89 -4.09
C LYS A 27 -8.17 4.39 -5.52
N ILE A 28 -8.96 3.36 -5.72
CA ILE A 28 -9.15 2.67 -7.00
C ILE A 28 -10.63 2.72 -7.37
N ASN A 29 -10.93 2.99 -8.63
CA ASN A 29 -12.30 2.95 -9.13
C ASN A 29 -12.58 1.62 -9.84
N ILE A 30 -13.80 1.11 -9.71
CA ILE A 30 -14.25 -0.10 -10.41
C ILE A 30 -14.15 0.08 -11.93
N GLY A 31 -14.52 1.27 -12.45
CA GLY A 31 -14.40 1.58 -13.87
C GLY A 31 -12.99 1.39 -14.42
N ASP A 32 -11.98 1.86 -13.68
CA ASP A 32 -10.57 1.74 -14.07
C ASP A 32 -10.14 0.27 -14.14
N LEU A 33 -10.57 -0.56 -13.17
CA LEU A 33 -10.30 -1.99 -13.16
C LEU A 33 -10.95 -2.70 -14.35
N ASN A 34 -12.20 -2.36 -14.66
CA ASN A 34 -12.93 -2.94 -15.79
C ASN A 34 -12.30 -2.55 -17.14
N ARG A 35 -11.92 -1.28 -17.35
CA ARG A 35 -11.26 -0.83 -18.59
C ARG A 35 -9.96 -1.59 -18.84
N VAL A 36 -9.17 -1.83 -17.79
CA VAL A 36 -7.92 -2.60 -17.91
C VAL A 36 -8.20 -4.08 -18.13
N ALA A 37 -9.10 -4.69 -17.35
CA ALA A 37 -9.32 -6.13 -17.37
C ALA A 37 -10.10 -6.61 -18.60
N LEU A 38 -11.06 -5.82 -19.09
CA LEU A 38 -12.01 -6.20 -20.15
C LEU A 38 -11.66 -5.59 -21.50
N SER A 39 -11.15 -4.35 -21.51
CA SER A 39 -10.80 -3.63 -22.74
C SER A 39 -9.29 -3.53 -22.98
N GLN A 40 -8.47 -4.05 -22.06
CA GLN A 40 -7.00 -4.02 -22.13
C GLN A 40 -6.43 -2.60 -22.29
N GLU A 41 -7.15 -1.60 -21.77
CA GLU A 41 -6.73 -0.20 -21.81
C GLU A 41 -5.37 -0.03 -21.11
N ARG A 42 -4.48 0.76 -21.70
CA ARG A 42 -3.13 1.03 -21.18
C ARG A 42 -3.05 2.42 -20.57
N GLY A 43 -2.13 2.60 -19.62
CA GLY A 43 -1.88 3.89 -18.98
C GLY A 43 -2.90 4.28 -17.91
N VAL A 44 -3.82 3.38 -17.55
CA VAL A 44 -4.76 3.60 -16.45
C VAL A 44 -4.02 3.57 -15.12
N THR A 45 -4.29 4.56 -14.27
CA THR A 45 -3.66 4.70 -12.95
C THR A 45 -4.72 4.95 -11.88
N GLY A 46 -4.51 4.35 -10.71
CA GLY A 46 -5.19 4.72 -9.46
C GLY A 46 -4.36 5.73 -8.68
N ARG A 47 -4.90 6.22 -7.56
CA ARG A 47 -4.17 7.12 -6.65
C ARG A 47 -3.68 6.36 -5.44
N GLY A 48 -2.41 6.52 -5.10
CA GLY A 48 -1.78 6.03 -3.88
C GLY A 48 -1.38 7.17 -2.95
N ALA A 49 -1.24 6.84 -1.67
CA ALA A 49 -0.58 7.67 -0.69
C ALA A 49 0.23 6.80 0.25
N ILE A 50 1.41 7.28 0.63
CA ILE A 50 2.29 6.68 1.61
C ILE A 50 2.42 7.63 2.78
N LYS A 51 2.30 7.10 3.99
CA LYS A 51 2.63 7.80 5.24
C LYS A 51 3.78 7.09 5.92
N LEU A 52 4.78 7.85 6.31
CA LEU A 52 5.93 7.38 7.06
C LEU A 52 5.95 8.09 8.40
N GLU A 53 5.91 7.33 9.48
CA GLU A 53 6.04 7.88 10.82
C GLU A 53 7.39 8.59 10.99
N VAL A 54 7.34 9.76 11.59
CA VAL A 54 8.50 10.60 11.91
C VAL A 54 8.40 11.08 13.35
N GLY A 55 9.54 11.32 13.99
CA GLY A 55 9.58 11.62 15.43
C GLY A 55 8.84 12.90 15.85
N SER A 56 8.59 13.85 14.94
CA SER A 56 7.80 15.06 15.19
C SER A 56 7.44 15.81 13.90
N MET A 57 6.56 16.80 13.98
CA MET A 57 6.25 17.71 12.87
C MET A 57 7.46 18.52 12.41
N ASP A 58 8.27 19.01 13.34
CA ASP A 58 9.52 19.70 13.00
C ASP A 58 10.49 18.77 12.26
N HIS A 59 10.57 17.50 12.68
CA HIS A 59 11.37 16.50 11.99
C HIS A 59 10.82 16.24 10.60
N CYS A 60 9.49 16.16 10.43
CA CYS A 60 8.84 16.03 9.12
C CYS A 60 9.27 17.13 8.16
N HIS A 61 9.22 18.39 8.58
CA HIS A 61 9.59 19.52 7.73
C HIS A 61 11.07 19.49 7.33
N LYS A 62 11.96 19.17 8.28
CA LYS A 62 13.41 19.08 8.04
C LYS A 62 13.78 17.92 7.12
N GLU A 63 13.13 16.76 7.30
CA GLU A 63 13.48 15.50 6.62
C GLU A 63 12.66 15.22 5.36
N SER A 64 11.65 16.04 5.07
CA SER A 64 10.81 15.90 3.87
C SER A 64 11.61 15.77 2.58
N ARG A 65 12.70 16.54 2.43
CA ARG A 65 13.59 16.47 1.26
C ARG A 65 14.32 15.15 1.14
N PHE A 66 14.74 14.57 2.27
CA PHE A 66 15.38 13.26 2.27
C PHE A 66 14.38 12.19 1.81
N PHE A 67 13.19 12.14 2.41
CA PHE A 67 12.18 11.16 2.02
C PHE A 67 11.77 11.33 0.55
N ALA A 68 11.61 12.56 0.08
CA ALA A 68 11.36 12.84 -1.33
C ALA A 68 12.46 12.27 -2.23
N SER A 69 13.73 12.55 -1.93
CA SER A 69 14.86 12.07 -2.72
C SER A 69 14.95 10.54 -2.78
N VAL A 70 14.52 9.85 -1.73
CA VAL A 70 14.50 8.38 -1.66
C VAL A 70 13.32 7.79 -2.41
N LEU A 71 12.15 8.45 -2.43
CA LEU A 71 10.92 7.86 -2.94
C LEU A 71 10.58 8.28 -4.38
N GLU A 72 10.90 9.52 -4.77
CA GLU A 72 10.43 10.13 -6.02
C GLU A 72 10.73 9.31 -7.28
N SER A 73 11.93 8.71 -7.36
CA SER A 73 12.33 7.88 -8.51
C SER A 73 11.67 6.49 -8.56
N HIS A 74 10.91 6.13 -7.52
CA HIS A 74 10.24 4.84 -7.36
C HIS A 74 8.71 4.95 -7.35
N PHE A 75 8.14 6.12 -7.63
CA PHE A 75 6.70 6.32 -7.72
C PHE A 75 6.34 7.22 -8.90
N GLN A 76 5.32 6.83 -9.67
CA GLN A 76 4.81 7.65 -10.77
C GLN A 76 4.01 8.83 -10.22
N GLY A 77 4.17 10.02 -10.79
CA GLY A 77 3.43 11.21 -10.34
C GLY A 77 3.62 11.52 -8.86
N PHE A 78 4.81 11.26 -8.31
CA PHE A 78 5.13 11.50 -6.91
C PHE A 78 4.94 12.98 -6.56
N ASN A 79 4.27 13.26 -5.44
CA ASN A 79 4.12 14.60 -4.93
C ASN A 79 4.09 14.59 -3.40
N ILE A 80 4.84 15.51 -2.80
CA ILE A 80 4.82 15.70 -1.34
C ILE A 80 3.48 16.33 -0.97
N LEU A 81 2.86 15.81 0.10
CA LEU A 81 1.66 16.36 0.70
C LEU A 81 2.00 17.01 2.05
N PRO A 82 1.12 17.86 2.62
CA PRO A 82 1.34 18.40 3.95
C PRO A 82 1.58 17.27 4.97
N CYS A 83 2.57 17.48 5.85
CA CYS A 83 2.79 16.60 6.99
C CYS A 83 1.50 16.48 7.81
N GLU A 84 1.23 15.28 8.33
CA GLU A 84 0.04 15.02 9.12
C GLU A 84 0.41 14.70 10.57
N GLN A 85 -0.41 15.14 11.51
CA GLN A 85 -0.35 14.74 12.91
C GLN A 85 -1.63 14.01 13.28
N VAL A 86 -1.51 12.78 13.78
CA VAL A 86 -2.64 11.95 14.18
C VAL A 86 -2.39 11.50 15.62
N GLY A 87 -3.10 12.14 16.55
CA GLY A 87 -2.81 11.96 17.98
C GLY A 87 -1.40 12.44 18.32
N LEU A 88 -0.57 11.54 18.85
CA LEU A 88 0.83 11.81 19.20
C LEU A 88 1.82 11.47 18.07
N GLU A 89 1.37 10.81 17.01
CA GLU A 89 2.21 10.38 15.89
C GLU A 89 2.26 11.49 14.82
N SER A 90 3.44 11.73 14.26
CA SER A 90 3.65 12.66 13.14
C SER A 90 4.04 11.87 11.89
N TYR A 91 3.63 12.34 10.73
CA TYR A 91 3.79 11.61 9.46
C TYR A 91 4.31 12.50 8.34
N PHE A 92 5.34 12.02 7.65
CA PHE A 92 5.61 12.42 6.28
C PHE A 92 4.58 11.78 5.36
N VAL A 93 3.99 12.57 4.46
CA VAL A 93 2.93 12.11 3.55
C VAL A 93 3.31 12.44 2.11
N ALA A 94 3.18 11.46 1.23
CA ALA A 94 3.32 11.66 -0.20
C ALA A 94 2.21 10.97 -0.98
N GLY A 95 1.74 11.64 -2.03
CA GLY A 95 0.85 11.10 -3.04
C GLY A 95 1.63 10.54 -4.23
N PHE A 96 1.02 9.59 -4.92
CA PHE A 96 1.56 9.03 -6.16
C PHE A 96 0.45 8.34 -6.98
N GLN A 97 0.79 7.95 -8.19
CA GLN A 97 -0.04 7.16 -9.10
C GLN A 97 0.33 5.68 -9.02
N ILE A 98 -0.68 4.82 -8.97
CA ILE A 98 -0.52 3.36 -8.99
C ILE A 98 -0.94 2.85 -10.36
N PRO A 99 -0.04 2.31 -11.19
CA PRO A 99 -0.42 1.74 -12.48
C PRO A 99 -1.34 0.53 -12.28
N ILE A 100 -2.37 0.45 -13.13
CA ILE A 100 -3.28 -0.69 -13.21
C ILE A 100 -2.97 -1.46 -14.50
N LEU A 101 -2.69 -2.75 -14.36
CA LEU A 101 -2.06 -3.57 -15.39
C LEU A 101 -2.92 -4.79 -15.74
N HIS A 102 -3.02 -5.11 -17.03
CA HIS A 102 -3.60 -6.38 -17.48
C HIS A 102 -2.58 -7.55 -17.40
N SER A 103 -1.28 -7.25 -17.24
CA SER A 103 -0.22 -8.25 -17.14
C SER A 103 0.95 -7.72 -16.29
N ALA A 104 1.55 -8.61 -15.50
CA ALA A 104 2.69 -8.29 -14.63
C ALA A 104 4.05 -8.52 -15.29
N ARG A 105 4.11 -9.19 -16.46
CA ARG A 105 5.34 -9.81 -16.99
C ARG A 105 6.53 -8.84 -17.11
N ASP A 106 6.30 -7.66 -17.70
CA ASP A 106 7.38 -6.72 -18.01
C ASP A 106 7.34 -5.46 -17.12
N TRP A 107 6.36 -5.37 -16.22
CA TRP A 107 6.13 -4.16 -15.43
C TRP A 107 7.31 -3.76 -14.54
N PRO A 108 8.01 -4.68 -13.84
CA PRO A 108 9.10 -4.30 -12.94
C PRO A 108 10.23 -3.53 -13.62
N GLU A 109 10.46 -3.79 -14.92
CA GLU A 109 11.52 -3.17 -15.73
C GLU A 109 11.02 -1.92 -16.48
N LYS A 110 9.77 -1.94 -16.96
CA LYS A 110 9.20 -0.87 -17.81
C LYS A 110 8.54 0.27 -17.04
N SER A 111 8.37 0.13 -15.72
CA SER A 111 7.74 1.15 -14.88
C SER A 111 8.65 1.56 -13.74
N ASN A 112 8.60 2.85 -13.42
CA ASN A 112 9.23 3.39 -12.23
C ASN A 112 8.46 3.16 -10.93
N SER A 113 7.32 2.45 -10.95
CA SER A 113 6.48 2.25 -9.77
C SER A 113 6.97 1.14 -8.84
N LEU A 114 6.96 1.41 -7.53
CA LEU A 114 7.19 0.42 -6.47
C LEU A 114 6.06 -0.62 -6.40
N ILE A 115 4.82 -0.20 -6.59
CA ILE A 115 3.63 -1.06 -6.52
C ILE A 115 2.76 -0.93 -7.76
N ALA A 116 1.99 -1.95 -8.06
CA ALA A 116 0.97 -1.91 -9.11
C ALA A 116 -0.27 -2.70 -8.71
N ILE A 117 -1.38 -2.38 -9.34
CA ILE A 117 -2.57 -3.23 -9.31
C ILE A 117 -2.59 -4.04 -10.60
N LYS A 118 -2.77 -5.35 -10.49
CA LYS A 118 -3.07 -6.20 -11.64
C LYS A 118 -4.55 -6.48 -11.66
N ALA A 119 -5.21 -6.18 -12.77
CA ALA A 119 -6.63 -6.42 -12.98
C ALA A 119 -6.78 -7.28 -14.24
N VAL A 120 -7.26 -8.51 -14.08
CA VAL A 120 -7.42 -9.47 -15.18
C VAL A 120 -8.79 -10.09 -15.17
N ARG A 121 -9.33 -10.44 -16.34
CA ARG A 121 -10.58 -11.18 -16.41
C ARG A 121 -10.45 -12.50 -15.65
N SER A 122 -11.37 -12.75 -14.73
CA SER A 122 -11.38 -13.98 -13.95
C SER A 122 -11.87 -15.15 -14.80
N SER A 123 -11.14 -16.25 -14.75
CA SER A 123 -11.56 -17.52 -15.36
C SER A 123 -12.56 -18.30 -14.51
N GLN A 124 -12.79 -17.89 -13.25
CA GLN A 124 -13.56 -18.67 -12.28
C GLN A 124 -14.96 -18.10 -12.01
N ILE A 125 -15.10 -16.78 -11.95
CA ILE A 125 -16.31 -16.14 -11.38
C ILE A 125 -17.06 -15.21 -12.34
N GLY A 126 -16.69 -15.18 -13.63
CA GLY A 126 -17.31 -14.25 -14.59
C GLY A 126 -17.09 -12.78 -14.20
N GLY A 127 -15.84 -12.41 -13.91
CA GLY A 127 -15.51 -11.15 -13.24
C GLY A 127 -14.11 -10.64 -13.51
N VAL A 128 -13.55 -9.90 -12.56
CA VAL A 128 -12.16 -9.40 -12.57
C VAL A 128 -11.44 -9.88 -11.31
N ASP A 129 -10.32 -10.56 -11.47
CA ASP A 129 -9.38 -10.85 -10.38
C ASP A 129 -8.43 -9.66 -10.21
N VAL A 130 -8.27 -9.19 -8.96
CA VAL A 130 -7.48 -8.01 -8.63
C VAL A 130 -6.40 -8.35 -7.62
N ASP A 131 -5.14 -8.11 -8.01
CA ASP A 131 -3.96 -8.38 -7.18
C ASP A 131 -3.16 -7.09 -6.93
N LEU A 132 -2.46 -7.03 -5.80
CA LEU A 132 -1.43 -6.04 -5.52
C LEU A 132 -0.05 -6.65 -5.83
N LEU A 133 0.77 -5.90 -6.54
CA LEU A 133 2.14 -6.27 -6.90
C LEU A 133 3.15 -5.34 -6.24
N LEU A 134 4.29 -5.91 -5.85
CA LEU A 134 5.47 -5.20 -5.40
C LEU A 134 6.60 -5.37 -6.41
N ASN A 135 7.36 -4.31 -6.64
CA ASN A 135 8.65 -4.38 -7.32
C ASN A 135 9.76 -4.61 -6.27
N PRO A 136 10.26 -5.85 -6.12
CA PRO A 136 11.18 -6.19 -5.04
C PRO A 136 12.54 -5.50 -5.21
N ALA A 137 12.97 -5.20 -6.44
CA ALA A 137 14.23 -4.49 -6.67
C ALA A 137 14.15 -3.05 -6.15
N ARG A 138 13.06 -2.33 -6.48
CA ARG A 138 12.82 -0.97 -5.99
C ARG A 138 12.64 -0.94 -4.48
N PHE A 139 11.90 -1.91 -3.93
CA PHE A 139 11.72 -2.02 -2.49
C PHE A 139 13.05 -2.17 -1.75
N ARG A 140 13.96 -3.03 -2.26
CA ARG A 140 15.31 -3.18 -1.71
C ARG A 140 16.12 -1.88 -1.79
N THR A 141 16.04 -1.13 -2.88
CA THR A 141 16.75 0.15 -3.02
C THR A 141 16.27 1.17 -2.00
N ILE A 142 14.94 1.34 -1.88
CA ILE A 142 14.34 2.22 -0.88
C ILE A 142 14.78 1.79 0.53
N ASN A 143 14.66 0.50 0.84
CA ASN A 143 15.04 -0.03 2.16
C ASN A 143 16.49 0.23 2.51
N LYS A 144 17.42 0.05 1.56
CA LYS A 144 18.85 0.35 1.79
C LYS A 144 19.08 1.83 2.10
N ALA A 145 18.39 2.73 1.41
CA ALA A 145 18.53 4.16 1.62
C ALA A 145 17.99 4.59 3.00
N ILE A 146 16.85 4.04 3.42
CA ILE A 146 16.26 4.28 4.74
C ILE A 146 17.16 3.69 5.85
N GLU A 147 17.63 2.47 5.68
CA GLU A 147 18.50 1.79 6.64
C GLU A 147 19.82 2.53 6.84
N ALA A 148 20.41 3.05 5.76
CA ALA A 148 21.66 3.81 5.84
C ALA A 148 21.54 5.10 6.67
N LYS A 149 20.35 5.73 6.73
CA LYS A 149 20.13 6.97 7.47
C LYS A 149 19.60 6.74 8.89
N TYR A 150 18.62 5.85 9.02
CA TYR A 150 17.85 5.68 10.24
C TYR A 150 18.19 4.39 10.99
N PHE A 151 19.04 3.53 10.43
CA PHE A 151 19.33 2.19 10.96
C PHE A 151 18.06 1.34 11.15
N GLN A 152 17.05 1.61 10.32
CA GLN A 152 15.73 0.96 10.32
C GLN A 152 15.35 0.54 8.90
N LYS A 153 14.50 -0.48 8.76
CA LYS A 153 13.99 -0.97 7.47
C LYS A 153 12.50 -0.70 7.35
N PHE A 154 12.00 -0.47 6.14
CA PHE A 154 10.56 -0.66 5.92
C PHE A 154 10.23 -2.13 5.94
N ASP A 155 9.16 -2.43 6.66
CA ASP A 155 8.64 -3.77 6.81
C ASP A 155 7.14 -3.75 6.49
N PHE A 156 6.77 -4.33 5.34
CA PHE A 156 5.37 -4.41 4.94
C PHE A 156 4.54 -5.27 5.88
N ALA A 157 5.12 -6.25 6.59
CA ALA A 157 4.40 -7.08 7.54
C ALA A 157 3.81 -6.23 8.68
N ARG A 158 4.58 -5.22 9.13
CA ARG A 158 4.21 -4.25 10.16
C ARG A 158 3.54 -2.99 9.60
N SER A 159 3.48 -2.86 8.29
CA SER A 159 2.84 -1.73 7.64
C SER A 159 1.33 -1.88 7.63
N ARG A 160 0.62 -0.79 7.44
CA ARG A 160 -0.79 -0.85 7.05
C ARG A 160 -0.88 -0.80 5.53
N ILE A 161 -1.66 -1.68 4.92
CA ILE A 161 -1.92 -1.66 3.48
C ILE A 161 -3.43 -1.68 3.26
N ALA A 162 -3.98 -0.58 2.75
CA ALA A 162 -5.42 -0.43 2.57
C ALA A 162 -5.79 0.10 1.18
N ILE A 163 -6.86 -0.43 0.61
CA ILE A 163 -7.46 0.01 -0.65
C ILE A 163 -8.86 0.53 -0.37
N ARG A 164 -9.15 1.73 -0.86
CA ARG A 164 -10.50 2.27 -0.94
C ARG A 164 -11.00 2.07 -2.37
N LEU A 165 -11.81 1.03 -2.55
CA LEU A 165 -12.48 0.72 -3.80
C LEU A 165 -13.74 1.56 -3.90
N LYS A 166 -13.86 2.40 -4.94
CA LYS A 166 -15.04 3.21 -5.22
C LYS A 166 -15.83 2.59 -6.37
N ASN A 167 -17.13 2.44 -6.19
CA ASN A 167 -18.02 2.21 -7.31
C ASN A 167 -18.35 3.56 -7.96
N ASP A 168 -17.65 3.89 -9.02
CA ASP A 168 -17.90 5.05 -9.88
C ASP A 168 -18.82 4.74 -11.07
N GLN A 169 -19.32 3.50 -11.15
CA GLN A 169 -20.24 3.06 -12.19
C GLN A 169 -21.70 3.33 -11.79
N LEU A 170 -22.59 3.27 -12.79
CA LEU A 170 -24.05 3.42 -12.59
C LEU A 170 -24.72 2.14 -12.09
N THR A 171 -24.02 1.01 -12.14
CA THR A 171 -24.51 -0.32 -11.77
C THR A 171 -24.02 -0.73 -10.40
N TYR A 172 -24.77 -1.63 -9.76
CA TYR A 172 -24.31 -2.32 -8.56
C TYR A 172 -23.19 -3.30 -8.91
N HIS A 173 -22.28 -3.56 -7.97
CA HIS A 173 -21.20 -4.53 -8.11
C HIS A 173 -20.99 -5.32 -6.83
N ASP A 174 -20.79 -6.63 -6.93
CA ASP A 174 -20.36 -7.45 -5.80
C ASP A 174 -18.83 -7.58 -5.80
N VAL A 175 -18.26 -7.35 -4.62
CA VAL A 175 -16.83 -7.49 -4.35
C VAL A 175 -16.63 -8.71 -3.46
N LEU A 176 -15.92 -9.71 -3.94
CA LEU A 176 -15.53 -10.88 -3.16
C LEU A 176 -14.16 -10.63 -2.52
N ALA A 177 -14.08 -10.64 -1.20
CA ALA A 177 -12.82 -10.51 -0.48
C ALA A 177 -12.71 -11.61 0.58
N SER A 178 -11.48 -12.05 0.88
CA SER A 178 -11.19 -13.11 1.84
C SER A 178 -10.03 -12.70 2.74
N ASP A 179 -10.14 -13.02 4.02
CA ASP A 179 -9.04 -12.90 4.99
C ASP A 179 -8.45 -11.49 5.10
N VAL A 180 -9.35 -10.49 5.08
CA VAL A 180 -9.08 -9.04 5.09
C VAL A 180 -9.89 -8.35 6.20
N PHE A 181 -9.59 -7.08 6.45
CA PHE A 181 -10.48 -6.18 7.17
C PHE A 181 -11.30 -5.34 6.17
N ALA A 182 -12.61 -5.57 6.12
CA ALA A 182 -13.55 -4.80 5.30
C ALA A 182 -14.25 -3.74 6.15
N ASN A 183 -14.05 -2.47 5.82
CA ASN A 183 -14.52 -1.31 6.60
C ASN A 183 -14.14 -1.40 8.09
N GLY A 184 -12.97 -1.96 8.39
CA GLY A 184 -12.47 -2.14 9.76
C GLY A 184 -12.98 -3.38 10.49
N LEU A 185 -13.90 -4.16 9.89
CA LEU A 185 -14.38 -5.41 10.45
C LEU A 185 -13.60 -6.60 9.87
N PRO A 186 -13.17 -7.57 10.70
CA PRO A 186 -12.47 -8.74 10.20
C PRO A 186 -13.40 -9.61 9.35
N VAL A 187 -12.84 -10.16 8.27
CA VAL A 187 -13.51 -11.07 7.34
C VAL A 187 -12.67 -12.33 7.26
N VAL A 188 -13.23 -13.46 7.67
CA VAL A 188 -12.57 -14.77 7.60
C VAL A 188 -13.23 -15.59 6.50
N GLY A 189 -12.43 -16.11 5.58
CA GLY A 189 -12.93 -16.77 4.38
C GLY A 189 -13.60 -15.81 3.38
N LEU A 190 -14.09 -16.38 2.27
CA LEU A 190 -14.63 -15.62 1.16
C LEU A 190 -16.01 -15.02 1.50
N LYS A 191 -16.14 -13.69 1.38
CA LYS A 191 -17.39 -12.98 1.58
C LYS A 191 -17.67 -11.99 0.46
N ALA A 192 -18.95 -11.87 0.08
CA ALA A 192 -19.43 -10.90 -0.88
C ALA A 192 -19.84 -9.58 -0.21
N PHE A 193 -19.44 -8.47 -0.82
CA PHE A 193 -19.76 -7.12 -0.40
C PHE A 193 -20.44 -6.36 -1.53
N GLY A 194 -21.68 -5.97 -1.27
CA GLY A 194 -22.46 -5.19 -2.20
C GLY A 194 -22.07 -3.73 -2.29
N LEU A 195 -21.70 -3.27 -3.48
CA LEU A 195 -21.31 -1.89 -3.75
C LEU A 195 -22.31 -1.20 -4.67
N LYS A 196 -23.18 -0.37 -4.08
CA LYS A 196 -24.08 0.54 -4.80
C LYS A 196 -23.29 1.63 -5.55
N PRO A 197 -23.86 2.21 -6.63
CA PRO A 197 -23.29 3.37 -7.31
C PRO A 197 -22.92 4.49 -6.34
N GLY A 198 -21.74 5.07 -6.51
CA GLY A 198 -21.23 6.18 -5.69
C GLY A 198 -20.69 5.78 -4.30
N THR A 199 -20.86 4.54 -3.86
CA THR A 199 -20.34 4.09 -2.56
C THR A 199 -18.92 3.54 -2.66
N HIS A 200 -18.34 3.18 -1.52
CA HIS A 200 -16.99 2.65 -1.44
C HIS A 200 -16.87 1.53 -0.41
N LEU A 201 -15.91 0.64 -0.64
CA LEU A 201 -15.45 -0.37 0.30
C LEU A 201 -14.00 -0.08 0.66
N LYS A 202 -13.69 -0.03 1.95
CA LYS A 202 -12.30 -0.07 2.41
C LYS A 202 -11.92 -1.52 2.67
N ILE A 203 -10.87 -1.99 2.01
CA ILE A 203 -10.28 -3.31 2.20
C ILE A 203 -8.87 -3.08 2.74
N GLU A 204 -8.55 -3.68 3.87
CA GLU A 204 -7.24 -3.61 4.50
C GLU A 204 -6.69 -5.02 4.66
N LEU A 205 -5.43 -5.22 4.26
CA LEU A 205 -4.80 -6.54 4.32
C LEU A 205 -4.66 -6.99 5.77
N SER A 206 -4.93 -8.27 6.03
CA SER A 206 -4.57 -8.91 7.30
C SER A 206 -3.06 -8.96 7.50
N ASP A 207 -2.63 -9.20 8.73
CA ASP A 207 -1.23 -9.49 9.05
C ASP A 207 -0.67 -10.65 8.21
N VAL A 208 -1.41 -11.73 8.06
CA VAL A 208 -1.03 -12.88 7.21
C VAL A 208 -0.84 -12.47 5.76
N GLN A 209 -1.76 -11.68 5.20
CA GLN A 209 -1.67 -11.21 3.82
C GLN A 209 -0.50 -10.23 3.61
N ARG A 210 -0.20 -9.39 4.60
CA ARG A 210 0.95 -8.47 4.53
C ARG A 210 2.28 -9.21 4.59
N GLU A 211 2.39 -10.23 5.46
CA GLU A 211 3.55 -11.11 5.50
C GLU A 211 3.73 -11.82 4.15
N PHE A 212 2.64 -12.39 3.62
CA PHE A 212 2.65 -13.01 2.30
C PHE A 212 3.10 -12.03 1.21
N PHE A 213 2.56 -10.81 1.20
CA PHE A 213 2.94 -9.77 0.24
C PHE A 213 4.43 -9.40 0.35
N SER A 214 4.96 -9.30 1.57
CA SER A 214 6.38 -9.03 1.83
C SER A 214 7.29 -10.12 1.26
N LEU A 215 6.92 -11.39 1.44
CA LEU A 215 7.70 -12.55 1.01
C LEU A 215 7.60 -12.82 -0.49
N TYR A 216 6.39 -12.73 -1.05
CA TYR A 216 6.10 -13.17 -2.42
C TYR A 216 5.93 -12.03 -3.41
N SER A 217 5.99 -10.76 -2.95
CA SER A 217 5.84 -9.55 -3.79
C SER A 217 4.51 -9.48 -4.56
N HIS A 218 3.52 -10.27 -4.15
CA HIS A 218 2.19 -10.37 -4.74
C HIS A 218 1.20 -10.76 -3.65
N VAL A 219 -0.02 -10.24 -3.71
CA VAL A 219 -1.13 -10.70 -2.89
C VAL A 219 -2.47 -10.47 -3.60
N PRO A 220 -3.39 -11.44 -3.59
CA PRO A 220 -4.77 -11.22 -4.06
C PRO A 220 -5.47 -10.21 -3.15
N LEU A 221 -6.14 -9.22 -3.74
CA LEU A 221 -6.88 -8.20 -2.99
C LEU A 221 -8.36 -8.57 -2.85
N PHE A 222 -9.00 -8.78 -3.99
CA PHE A 222 -10.42 -9.10 -4.10
C PHE A 222 -10.74 -9.54 -5.53
N LYS A 223 -11.95 -10.03 -5.73
CA LYS A 223 -12.52 -10.27 -7.06
C LYS A 223 -13.76 -9.42 -7.24
N LEU A 224 -13.95 -8.85 -8.43
CA LEU A 224 -15.16 -8.15 -8.79
C LEU A 224 -16.05 -9.08 -9.59
N ILE A 225 -17.30 -9.27 -9.17
CA ILE A 225 -18.32 -9.91 -10.00
C ILE A 225 -18.88 -8.85 -10.94
N LEU A 226 -18.92 -9.16 -12.23
CA LEU A 226 -19.65 -8.33 -13.18
C LEU A 226 -21.13 -8.65 -13.02
N SER A 227 -21.90 -7.66 -12.60
CA SER A 227 -23.36 -7.75 -12.68
C SER A 227 -23.73 -7.77 -14.16
N ILE A 228 -24.26 -8.91 -14.61
CA ILE A 228 -24.83 -9.11 -15.95
C ILE A 228 -26.20 -8.44 -16.00
#